data_AF-A0A959TVF1-F1
#
_entry.id   AF-A0A959TVF1-F1
#
_cell.length_a   1.000
_cell.length_b   1.000
_cell.length_c   1.000
_cell.angle_alpha   90.00
_cell.angle_beta   90.00
_cell.angle_gamma   90.00
#
_symmetry.space_group_name_H-M   'P 1'
#
loop_
_entity.id
_entity.type
_entity.pdbx_description
1 polymer ?
#
loop_
_entity_poly.entity_id
_entity_poly.type
_entity_poly.pdbx_seq_one_letter_code
_entity_poly.pdbx_strand_id
1 'polypeptide(L)'
;MNRIILSLSTLLAPFFVLGHEGMWLPTVLESIQDDMQAMGLRLSAEDIYAINNSSIKDAVVLFGGGCTAEVISDQGLILTNHHCGFGAILSHTTVENDRMKNGFWALGLEDELFSAGVSATFVVRMEDVTEAMLSVRKQLKEGEDLTFQMDLRARQLADSAVQGTHYEAVVRPFNYENSYFLIVTEKFSDVRLVGTPPSAIGKFGGDTDNWMWPRHTGDFSLFRIYAGNDNKPAEYAEGNVPFRPRHALPLALYGAEPGDFAMIFG
;
A
#
# COMPACT_ATOMS: atom_id res chain seq x y z
N MET A 1 32.73 23.35 62.88
CA MET A 1 32.05 24.54 62.36
C MET A 1 31.67 24.29 60.91
N ASN A 2 30.36 24.24 60.65
CA ASN A 2 29.62 24.46 59.39
C ASN A 2 29.98 23.60 58.16
N ARG A 3 29.10 22.67 57.75
CA ARG A 3 27.92 22.88 56.86
C ARG A 3 28.39 23.38 55.48
N ILE A 4 28.22 22.60 54.42
CA ILE A 4 27.00 22.62 53.59
C ILE A 4 26.82 21.26 52.90
N ILE A 5 25.72 20.58 53.22
CA ILE A 5 25.11 19.54 52.38
C ILE A 5 24.21 20.30 51.41
N LEU A 6 24.55 20.32 50.13
CA LEU A 6 23.63 20.73 49.07
C LEU A 6 23.17 19.46 48.35
N SER A 7 22.18 18.79 48.92
CA SER A 7 21.42 17.75 48.24
C SER A 7 20.50 18.42 47.22
N LEU A 8 20.97 18.50 45.98
CA LEU A 8 20.18 18.97 44.84
C LEU A 8 19.23 17.82 44.43
N SER A 9 18.02 17.84 44.94
CA SER A 9 16.92 17.00 44.47
C SER A 9 16.48 17.48 43.09
N THR A 10 17.08 16.93 42.03
CA THR A 10 16.56 17.04 40.67
C THR A 10 15.26 16.22 40.58
N LEU A 11 14.12 16.90 40.66
CA LEU A 11 12.85 16.36 40.19
C LEU A 11 13.00 16.05 38.69
N LEU A 12 13.17 14.77 38.33
CA LEU A 12 12.85 14.32 36.99
C LEU A 12 11.31 14.36 36.86
N ALA A 13 10.77 15.46 36.37
CA ALA A 13 9.45 15.42 35.76
C ALA A 13 9.57 14.54 34.51
N PRO A 14 8.80 13.45 34.37
CA PRO A 14 8.80 12.71 33.12
C PRO A 14 8.25 13.65 32.04
N PHE A 15 9.13 14.04 31.12
CA PHE A 15 8.69 14.63 29.86
C PHE A 15 7.93 13.54 29.13
N PHE A 16 6.60 13.66 29.10
CA PHE A 16 5.77 12.86 28.21
C PHE A 16 6.08 13.33 26.78
N VAL A 17 6.95 12.60 26.09
CA VAL A 17 7.11 12.73 24.65
C VAL A 17 5.91 12.03 24.03
N LEU A 18 4.95 12.80 23.51
CA LEU A 18 3.84 12.28 22.72
C LEU A 18 4.27 12.31 21.26
N GLY A 19 4.49 11.13 20.66
CA GLY A 19 4.58 11.02 19.21
C GLY A 19 3.18 11.17 18.62
N HIS A 20 2.93 12.26 17.89
CA HIS A 20 1.67 12.48 17.18
C HIS A 20 1.72 11.92 15.75
N GLU A 21 2.92 11.71 15.21
CA GLU A 21 3.18 11.21 13.86
C GLU A 21 3.49 9.71 13.88
N GLY A 22 3.08 8.98 12.83
CA GLY A 22 3.37 7.56 12.69
C GLY A 22 2.69 6.93 11.48
N MET A 23 3.25 5.81 11.02
CA MET A 23 2.60 4.92 10.04
C MET A 23 1.89 3.81 10.84
N TRP A 24 0.56 3.90 10.90
CA TRP A 24 -0.26 3.02 11.73
C TRP A 24 -0.65 1.76 10.97
N LEU A 25 -0.62 0.61 11.65
CA LEU A 25 -1.14 -0.62 11.06
C LEU A 25 -2.66 -0.54 10.93
N PRO A 26 -3.26 -1.04 9.82
CA PRO A 26 -4.70 -1.06 9.67
C PRO A 26 -5.42 -1.80 10.81
N THR A 27 -4.77 -2.80 11.41
CA THR A 27 -5.31 -3.59 12.53
C THR A 27 -5.37 -2.84 13.86
N VAL A 28 -4.80 -1.63 13.97
CA VAL A 28 -4.82 -0.83 15.21
C VAL A 28 -5.61 0.47 15.07
N LEU A 29 -6.30 0.67 13.94
CA LEU A 29 -7.03 1.91 13.66
C LEU A 29 -8.11 2.22 14.70
N GLU A 30 -8.74 1.20 15.29
CA GLU A 30 -9.71 1.40 16.38
C GLU A 30 -9.13 2.18 17.56
N SER A 31 -7.86 1.95 17.91
CA SER A 31 -7.22 2.62 19.05
C SER A 31 -6.92 4.10 18.83
N ILE A 32 -6.91 4.55 17.57
CA ILE A 32 -6.63 5.94 17.18
C ILE A 32 -7.84 6.61 16.52
N GLN A 33 -8.99 5.92 16.47
CA GLN A 33 -10.19 6.42 15.80
C GLN A 33 -10.66 7.74 16.41
N ASP A 34 -10.74 7.81 17.74
CA ASP A 34 -11.22 9.00 18.45
C ASP A 34 -10.33 10.22 18.16
N ASP A 35 -9.01 10.02 18.07
CA ASP A 35 -8.06 11.07 17.71
C ASP A 35 -8.26 11.53 16.26
N MET A 36 -8.40 10.59 15.31
CA MET A 36 -8.67 10.93 13.91
C MET A 36 -10.00 11.68 13.74
N GLN A 37 -11.04 11.27 14.47
CA GLN A 37 -12.34 11.92 14.44
C GLN A 37 -12.33 13.30 15.08
N ALA A 38 -11.57 13.49 16.17
CA ALA A 38 -11.32 14.81 16.75
C ALA A 38 -10.60 15.76 15.77
N MET A 39 -9.79 15.23 14.86
CA MET A 39 -9.14 15.98 13.78
C MET A 39 -10.03 16.22 12.56
N GLY A 40 -11.25 15.69 12.52
CA GLY A 40 -12.24 15.96 11.47
C GLY A 40 -12.57 14.77 10.56
N LEU A 41 -11.96 13.60 10.77
CA LEU A 41 -12.38 12.38 10.09
C LEU A 41 -13.82 12.04 10.47
N ARG A 42 -14.65 11.67 9.49
CA ARG A 42 -16.03 11.22 9.73
C ARG A 42 -16.22 9.71 9.59
N LEU A 43 -15.20 9.01 9.09
CA LEU A 43 -15.19 7.57 8.95
C LEU A 43 -14.85 6.89 10.27
N SER A 44 -15.33 5.67 10.42
CA SER A 44 -14.90 4.74 11.46
C SER A 44 -13.64 3.98 11.03
N ALA A 45 -13.02 3.28 11.98
CA ALA A 45 -11.92 2.36 11.68
C ALA A 45 -12.36 1.24 10.73
N GLU A 46 -13.60 0.73 10.87
CA GLU A 46 -14.15 -0.30 9.99
C GLU A 46 -14.36 0.19 8.55
N ASP A 47 -14.73 1.45 8.35
CA ASP A 47 -14.84 2.05 7.01
C ASP A 47 -13.47 2.08 6.30
N ILE A 48 -12.37 2.14 7.06
CA ILE A 48 -11.00 2.14 6.53
C ILE A 48 -10.51 0.69 6.32
N TYR A 49 -10.62 -0.14 7.35
CA TYR A 49 -10.17 -1.52 7.36
C TYR A 49 -11.19 -2.45 8.02
N ALA A 50 -11.83 -3.30 7.22
CA ALA A 50 -12.67 -4.40 7.69
C ALA A 50 -12.28 -5.72 7.04
N ILE A 51 -12.37 -6.83 7.78
CA ILE A 51 -12.10 -8.18 7.24
C ILE A 51 -13.34 -8.76 6.56
N ASN A 52 -14.51 -8.56 7.17
CA ASN A 52 -15.75 -9.25 6.78
C ASN A 52 -16.63 -8.44 5.81
N ASN A 53 -16.37 -7.14 5.68
CA ASN A 53 -17.12 -6.22 4.83
C ASN A 53 -16.16 -5.44 3.95
N SER A 54 -16.70 -4.75 2.94
CA SER A 54 -15.88 -3.88 2.10
C SER A 54 -15.48 -2.61 2.85
N SER A 55 -14.23 -2.17 2.65
CA SER A 55 -13.67 -0.95 3.25
C SER A 55 -12.68 -0.26 2.30
N ILE A 56 -12.13 0.90 2.67
CA ILE A 56 -11.13 1.63 1.86
C ILE A 56 -9.94 0.74 1.46
N LYS A 57 -9.53 -0.22 2.31
CA LYS A 57 -8.45 -1.18 2.00
C LYS A 57 -8.67 -1.89 0.64
N ASP A 58 -9.92 -2.13 0.26
CA ASP A 58 -10.25 -2.85 -0.97
C ASP A 58 -10.14 -1.98 -2.23
N ALA A 59 -9.86 -0.69 -2.06
CA ALA A 59 -9.57 0.24 -3.14
C ALA A 59 -8.10 0.69 -3.14
N VAL A 60 -7.24 0.19 -2.24
CA VAL A 60 -5.81 0.54 -2.20
C VAL A 60 -4.99 -0.71 -2.53
N VAL A 61 -4.05 -0.58 -3.48
CA VAL A 61 -3.21 -1.70 -3.93
C VAL A 61 -1.74 -1.38 -3.86
N LEU A 62 -0.94 -2.41 -3.58
CA LEU A 62 0.48 -2.39 -3.88
C LEU A 62 0.64 -2.54 -5.41
N PHE A 63 1.14 -1.48 -6.04
CA PHE A 63 1.38 -1.39 -7.47
C PHE A 63 2.83 -1.73 -7.80
N GLY A 64 3.02 -2.74 -8.66
CA GLY A 64 4.34 -3.13 -9.17
C GLY A 64 5.34 -3.60 -8.11
N GLY A 65 4.89 -3.85 -6.86
CA GLY A 65 5.73 -4.28 -5.74
C GLY A 65 6.49 -3.17 -5.02
N GLY A 66 6.29 -1.89 -5.36
CA GLY A 66 7.05 -0.78 -4.76
C GLY A 66 6.35 0.57 -4.70
N CYS A 67 5.15 0.69 -5.27
CA CYS A 67 4.32 1.90 -5.21
C CYS A 67 2.93 1.57 -4.68
N THR A 68 2.15 2.60 -4.38
CA THR A 68 0.72 2.49 -4.09
C THR A 68 -0.09 2.93 -5.32
N ALA A 69 -1.26 2.34 -5.51
CA ALA A 69 -2.28 2.85 -6.41
C ALA A 69 -3.67 2.71 -5.78
N GLU A 70 -4.62 3.49 -6.27
CA GLU A 70 -5.99 3.48 -5.78
C GLU A 70 -7.01 3.22 -6.88
N VAL A 71 -8.02 2.41 -6.59
CA VAL A 71 -9.12 2.08 -7.49
C VAL A 71 -10.15 3.20 -7.47
N ILE A 72 -10.42 3.77 -8.64
CA ILE A 72 -11.26 4.97 -8.81
C ILE A 72 -12.47 4.74 -9.74
N SER A 73 -12.77 3.48 -10.09
CA SER A 73 -13.96 3.11 -10.87
C SER A 73 -14.44 1.70 -10.55
N ASP A 74 -15.67 1.38 -10.91
CA ASP A 74 -16.27 0.04 -10.85
C ASP A 74 -15.75 -0.93 -11.93
N GLN A 75 -14.87 -0.46 -12.81
CA GLN A 75 -14.21 -1.25 -13.86
C GLN A 75 -12.68 -1.30 -13.67
N GLY A 76 -12.20 -1.25 -12.42
CA GLY A 76 -10.81 -1.55 -12.08
C GLY A 76 -9.79 -0.52 -12.55
N LEU A 77 -10.22 0.69 -12.96
CA LEU A 77 -9.31 1.81 -13.21
C LEU A 77 -8.60 2.17 -11.91
N ILE A 78 -7.27 2.20 -11.97
CA ILE A 78 -6.40 2.60 -10.87
C ILE A 78 -5.58 3.85 -11.22
N LEU A 79 -5.40 4.71 -10.25
CA LEU A 79 -4.56 5.91 -10.29
C LEU A 79 -3.28 5.63 -9.51
N THR A 80 -2.14 6.01 -10.07
CA THR A 80 -0.83 5.98 -9.39
C THR A 80 0.03 7.12 -9.92
N ASN A 81 1.26 7.27 -9.44
CA ASN A 81 2.16 8.30 -9.94
C ASN A 81 2.70 7.98 -11.34
N HIS A 82 3.04 9.01 -12.12
CA HIS A 82 3.73 8.87 -13.40
C HIS A 82 5.07 8.15 -13.22
N HIS A 83 5.81 8.50 -12.15
CA HIS A 83 7.10 7.85 -11.88
C HIS A 83 6.95 6.36 -11.47
N CYS A 84 5.82 5.97 -10.88
CA CYS A 84 5.50 4.57 -10.58
C CYS A 84 5.19 3.77 -11.85
N GLY A 85 4.44 4.37 -12.78
CA GLY A 85 4.17 3.80 -14.11
C GLY A 85 5.33 3.86 -15.09
N PHE A 86 6.42 4.58 -14.76
CA PHE A 86 7.48 4.95 -15.70
C PHE A 86 8.10 3.76 -16.44
N GLY A 87 8.37 2.65 -15.72
CA GLY A 87 8.92 1.44 -16.32
C GLY A 87 8.00 0.85 -17.40
N ALA A 88 6.69 0.81 -17.14
CA ALA A 88 5.69 0.34 -18.10
C ALA A 88 5.55 1.30 -19.30
N ILE A 89 5.48 2.61 -19.03
CA ILE A 89 5.40 3.64 -20.09
C ILE A 89 6.61 3.56 -21.02
N LEU A 90 7.81 3.43 -20.44
CA LEU A 90 9.05 3.28 -21.19
C LEU A 90 9.05 1.99 -22.02
N SER A 91 8.55 0.88 -21.48
CA SER A 91 8.48 -0.40 -22.20
C SER A 91 7.60 -0.34 -23.46
N HIS A 92 6.63 0.57 -23.48
CA HIS A 92 5.77 0.84 -24.63
C HIS A 92 6.25 2.01 -25.50
N THR A 93 7.40 2.63 -25.21
CA THR A 93 7.89 3.77 -25.95
C THR A 93 8.82 3.35 -27.09
N THR A 94 8.59 3.88 -28.29
CA THR A 94 9.49 3.72 -29.45
C THR A 94 9.86 5.09 -30.03
N VAL A 95 10.75 5.12 -31.02
CA VAL A 95 11.09 6.37 -31.73
C VAL A 95 9.88 6.92 -32.48
N GLU A 96 9.07 6.05 -33.08
CA GLU A 96 7.88 6.40 -33.84
C GLU A 96 6.69 6.75 -32.94
N ASN A 97 6.62 6.12 -31.76
CA ASN A 97 5.58 6.35 -30.77
C ASN A 97 6.18 6.70 -29.41
N ASP A 98 6.66 7.94 -29.31
CA ASP A 98 7.30 8.48 -28.12
C ASP A 98 6.27 8.85 -27.05
N ARG A 99 5.80 7.83 -26.30
CA ARG A 99 4.82 7.99 -25.22
C ARG A 99 5.39 8.76 -24.03
N MET A 100 6.70 8.67 -23.80
CA MET A 100 7.39 9.48 -22.77
C MET A 100 7.25 10.97 -23.07
N LYS A 101 7.48 11.37 -24.32
CA LYS A 101 7.41 12.78 -24.74
C LYS A 101 5.99 13.28 -24.91
N ASN A 102 5.11 12.48 -25.52
CA ASN A 102 3.79 12.93 -25.95
C ASN A 102 2.66 12.54 -24.99
N GLY A 103 2.94 11.68 -24.01
CA GLY A 103 1.91 11.00 -23.22
C GLY A 103 1.25 9.87 -24.01
N PHE A 104 0.28 9.23 -23.39
CA PHE A 104 -0.53 8.17 -24.00
C PHE A 104 -1.92 8.18 -23.38
N TRP A 105 -2.95 7.91 -24.18
CA TRP A 105 -4.34 7.81 -23.74
C TRP A 105 -5.05 6.78 -24.61
N ALA A 106 -5.46 5.65 -24.02
CA ALA A 106 -6.30 4.66 -24.67
C ALA A 106 -7.69 5.25 -24.96
N LEU A 107 -8.21 5.06 -26.17
CA LEU A 107 -9.55 5.56 -26.54
C LEU A 107 -10.64 4.52 -26.19
N GLY A 108 -10.29 3.23 -26.24
CA GLY A 108 -11.11 2.11 -25.79
C GLY A 108 -10.31 1.10 -24.94
N LEU A 109 -11.01 0.08 -24.42
CA LEU A 109 -10.39 -1.00 -23.64
C LEU A 109 -9.39 -1.81 -24.47
N GLU A 110 -9.66 -1.94 -25.77
CA GLU A 110 -8.82 -2.60 -26.77
C GLU A 110 -7.49 -1.88 -27.02
N ASP A 111 -7.40 -0.58 -26.71
CA ASP A 111 -6.20 0.22 -26.88
C ASP A 111 -5.30 0.18 -25.62
N GLU A 112 -5.79 -0.34 -24.49
CA GLU A 112 -5.05 -0.40 -23.23
C GLU A 112 -3.88 -1.40 -23.34
N LEU A 113 -2.69 -0.98 -22.88
CA LEU A 113 -1.45 -1.70 -23.17
C LEU A 113 -1.03 -2.60 -22.01
N PHE A 114 -1.00 -3.91 -22.23
CA PHE A 114 -0.53 -4.86 -21.22
C PHE A 114 0.91 -4.57 -20.78
N SER A 115 1.09 -4.34 -19.48
CA SER A 115 2.37 -3.93 -18.87
C SER A 115 3.02 -5.11 -18.16
N ALA A 116 3.85 -5.86 -18.89
CA ALA A 116 4.51 -7.06 -18.37
C ALA A 116 5.29 -6.78 -17.07
N GLY A 117 5.06 -7.59 -16.04
CA GLY A 117 5.69 -7.47 -14.72
C GLY A 117 5.06 -6.44 -13.78
N VAL A 118 4.09 -5.64 -14.26
CA VAL A 118 3.25 -4.81 -13.39
C VAL A 118 2.16 -5.69 -12.78
N SER A 119 1.89 -5.50 -11.49
CA SER A 119 0.79 -6.17 -10.80
C SER A 119 0.09 -5.22 -9.85
N ALA A 120 -1.17 -5.51 -9.55
CA ALA A 120 -1.95 -4.84 -8.52
C ALA A 120 -2.26 -5.86 -7.42
N THR A 121 -1.76 -5.62 -6.21
CA THR A 121 -1.90 -6.56 -5.09
C THR A 121 -2.75 -5.94 -3.99
N PHE A 122 -3.91 -6.55 -3.73
CA PHE A 122 -4.81 -6.15 -2.66
C PHE A 122 -4.44 -6.85 -1.35
N VAL A 123 -4.58 -6.16 -0.22
CA VAL A 123 -4.54 -6.79 1.10
C VAL A 123 -5.94 -7.34 1.43
N VAL A 124 -6.05 -8.67 1.51
CA VAL A 124 -7.29 -9.37 1.87
C VAL A 124 -7.52 -9.24 3.37
N ARG A 125 -6.51 -9.57 4.18
CA ARG A 125 -6.54 -9.47 5.64
C ARG A 125 -5.13 -9.49 6.23
N MET A 126 -5.03 -9.06 7.48
CA MET A 126 -3.83 -9.09 8.31
C MET A 126 -4.19 -9.74 9.64
N GLU A 127 -3.32 -10.59 10.16
CA GLU A 127 -3.51 -11.31 11.41
C GLU A 127 -2.25 -11.24 12.26
N ASP A 128 -2.39 -10.97 13.56
CA ASP A 128 -1.29 -11.06 14.51
C ASP A 128 -0.95 -12.53 14.76
N VAL A 129 0.28 -12.92 14.41
CA VAL A 129 0.82 -14.27 14.62
C VAL A 129 2.04 -14.25 15.53
N THR A 130 2.21 -13.18 16.32
CA THR A 130 3.37 -12.95 17.19
C THR A 130 3.59 -14.10 18.15
N GLU A 131 2.55 -14.60 18.83
CA GLU A 131 2.69 -15.71 19.77
C GLU A 131 3.19 -16.99 19.07
N ALA A 132 2.60 -17.31 17.91
CA ALA A 132 2.96 -18.49 17.12
C ALA A 132 4.38 -18.42 16.53
N MET A 133 4.91 -17.22 16.32
CA MET A 133 6.29 -16.98 15.89
C MET A 133 7.27 -17.02 17.06
N LEU A 134 6.95 -16.33 18.16
CA LEU A 134 7.83 -16.27 19.34
C LEU A 134 7.87 -17.60 20.11
N SER A 135 6.89 -18.49 19.95
CA SER A 135 6.93 -19.84 20.52
C SER A 135 8.09 -20.69 19.99
N VAL A 136 8.58 -20.41 18.77
CA VAL A 136 9.74 -21.10 18.17
C VAL A 136 10.97 -20.96 19.06
N ARG A 137 11.21 -19.77 19.62
CA ARG A 137 12.34 -19.50 20.52
C ARG A 137 12.31 -20.37 21.78
N LYS A 138 11.12 -20.73 22.26
CA LYS A 138 10.92 -21.57 23.45
C LYS A 138 11.09 -23.07 23.14
N GLN A 139 10.90 -23.46 21.89
CA GLN A 139 10.92 -24.86 21.43
C GLN A 139 12.22 -25.24 20.71
N LEU A 140 13.11 -24.27 20.49
CA LEU A 140 14.40 -24.45 19.84
C LEU A 140 15.24 -25.49 20.60
N LYS A 141 15.66 -26.54 19.90
CA LYS A 141 16.54 -27.57 20.46
C LYS A 141 18.00 -27.17 20.35
N GLU A 142 18.84 -27.76 21.18
CA GLU A 142 20.29 -27.57 21.11
C GLU A 142 20.82 -27.98 19.73
N GLY A 143 21.57 -27.07 19.10
CA GLY A 143 22.13 -27.26 17.76
C GLY A 143 21.21 -26.86 16.59
N GLU A 144 19.97 -26.42 16.83
CA GLU A 144 19.09 -25.90 15.78
C GLU A 144 19.39 -24.41 15.47
N ASP A 145 19.30 -24.05 14.19
CA ASP A 145 19.41 -22.65 13.74
C ASP A 145 18.08 -21.93 13.93
N LEU A 146 18.06 -20.91 14.80
CA LEU A 146 16.85 -20.16 15.13
C LEU A 146 16.24 -19.46 13.91
N THR A 147 17.07 -18.85 13.06
CA THR A 147 16.60 -18.12 11.87
C THR A 147 15.91 -19.08 10.92
N PHE A 148 16.52 -20.24 10.68
CA PHE A 148 15.92 -21.28 9.85
C PHE A 148 14.58 -21.78 10.41
N GLN A 149 14.49 -22.02 11.72
CA GLN A 149 13.25 -22.48 12.36
C GLN A 149 12.15 -21.42 12.31
N MET A 150 12.50 -20.14 12.49
CA MET A 150 11.56 -19.03 12.37
C MET A 150 11.07 -18.87 10.92
N ASP A 151 11.94 -18.95 9.92
CA ASP A 151 11.57 -18.92 8.50
C ASP A 151 10.67 -20.10 8.13
N LEU A 152 10.98 -21.30 8.62
CA LEU A 152 10.15 -22.49 8.42
C LEU A 152 8.76 -22.29 9.02
N ARG A 153 8.68 -21.76 10.25
CA ARG A 153 7.40 -21.48 10.92
C ARG A 153 6.58 -20.43 10.17
N ALA A 154 7.23 -19.35 9.72
CA ALA A 154 6.61 -18.30 8.92
C ALA A 154 5.99 -18.86 7.63
N ARG A 155 6.74 -19.70 6.90
CA ARG A 155 6.23 -20.38 5.69
C ARG A 155 5.06 -21.31 5.99
N GLN A 156 5.16 -22.12 7.03
CA GLN A 156 4.05 -23.01 7.43
C GLN A 156 2.76 -22.23 7.74
N LEU A 157 2.87 -21.11 8.46
CA LEU A 157 1.72 -20.25 8.77
C LEU A 157 1.13 -19.63 7.49
N ALA A 158 1.98 -19.12 6.60
CA ALA A 158 1.57 -18.57 5.31
C ALA A 158 0.88 -19.62 4.43
N ASP A 159 1.51 -20.78 4.21
CA ASP A 159 0.99 -21.85 3.36
C ASP A 159 -0.35 -22.38 3.89
N SER A 160 -0.47 -22.53 5.22
CA SER A 160 -1.72 -22.98 5.86
C SER A 160 -2.85 -21.96 5.68
N ALA A 161 -2.53 -20.67 5.71
CA ALA A 161 -3.53 -19.60 5.62
C ALA A 161 -4.20 -19.49 4.25
N VAL A 162 -3.55 -19.98 3.19
CA VAL A 162 -4.03 -19.89 1.80
C VAL A 162 -4.25 -21.25 1.15
N GLN A 163 -4.12 -22.35 1.90
CA GLN A 163 -4.27 -23.70 1.38
C GLN A 163 -5.62 -23.87 0.66
N GLY A 164 -5.57 -24.28 -0.61
CA GLY A 164 -6.77 -24.50 -1.44
C GLY A 164 -7.41 -23.21 -1.99
N THR A 165 -6.73 -22.07 -1.88
CA THR A 165 -7.18 -20.79 -2.43
C THR A 165 -6.19 -20.26 -3.47
N HIS A 166 -6.56 -19.18 -4.18
CA HIS A 166 -5.67 -18.47 -5.11
C HIS A 166 -4.90 -17.31 -4.46
N TYR A 167 -5.09 -17.10 -3.15
CA TYR A 167 -4.43 -16.03 -2.43
C TYR A 167 -2.95 -16.34 -2.18
N GLU A 168 -2.18 -15.28 -1.96
CA GLU A 168 -0.81 -15.36 -1.47
C GLU A 168 -0.77 -14.95 0.01
N ALA A 169 0.26 -15.38 0.73
CA ALA A 169 0.44 -15.04 2.13
C ALA A 169 1.91 -14.87 2.49
N VAL A 170 2.19 -13.95 3.41
CA VAL A 170 3.53 -13.75 3.95
C VAL A 170 3.46 -13.35 5.42
N VAL A 171 4.38 -13.86 6.24
CA VAL A 171 4.60 -13.38 7.60
C VAL A 171 5.70 -12.34 7.59
N ARG A 172 5.44 -11.17 8.18
CA ARG A 172 6.40 -10.06 8.27
C ARG A 172 6.70 -9.69 9.73
N PRO A 173 7.97 -9.46 10.09
CA PRO A 173 8.33 -8.93 11.39
C PRO A 173 8.05 -7.42 11.45
N PHE A 174 7.59 -6.98 12.62
CA PHE A 174 7.37 -5.58 12.99
C PHE A 174 8.03 -5.30 14.34
N ASN A 175 8.21 -4.01 14.66
CA ASN A 175 8.73 -3.58 15.96
C ASN A 175 10.05 -4.24 16.36
N TYR A 176 11.03 -4.29 15.45
CA TYR A 176 12.30 -5.00 15.66
C TYR A 176 12.11 -6.46 16.09
N GLU A 177 11.26 -7.20 15.35
CA GLU A 177 10.97 -8.62 15.60
C GLU A 177 10.23 -8.92 16.92
N ASN A 178 9.64 -7.90 17.56
CA ASN A 178 8.78 -8.09 18.73
C ASN A 178 7.33 -8.41 18.36
N SER A 179 6.94 -8.17 17.10
CA SER A 179 5.61 -8.48 16.58
C SER A 179 5.72 -9.12 15.21
N TYR A 180 4.78 -10.00 14.86
CA TYR A 180 4.72 -10.65 13.54
C TYR A 180 3.29 -10.64 13.04
N PHE A 181 3.11 -10.21 11.80
CA PHE A 181 1.80 -10.22 11.15
C PHE A 181 1.83 -11.10 9.92
N LEU A 182 0.83 -11.97 9.81
CA LEU A 182 0.49 -12.67 8.60
C LEU A 182 -0.35 -11.75 7.72
N ILE A 183 0.06 -11.56 6.47
CA ILE A 183 -0.62 -10.71 5.50
C ILE A 183 -1.06 -11.61 4.36
N VAL A 184 -2.38 -11.69 4.12
CA VAL A 184 -2.95 -12.42 2.99
C VAL A 184 -3.31 -11.43 1.90
N THR A 185 -2.91 -11.73 0.67
CA THR A 185 -3.02 -10.84 -0.48
C THR A 185 -3.67 -11.52 -1.68
N GLU A 186 -4.26 -10.70 -2.56
CA GLU A 186 -4.81 -11.11 -3.84
C GLU A 186 -4.11 -10.33 -4.94
N LYS A 187 -3.33 -11.00 -5.78
CA LYS A 187 -2.45 -10.39 -6.77
C LYS A 187 -3.01 -10.56 -8.18
N PHE A 188 -3.23 -9.46 -8.89
CA PHE A 188 -3.62 -9.43 -10.30
C PHE A 188 -2.41 -9.10 -11.17
N SER A 189 -2.10 -9.95 -12.15
CA SER A 189 -0.94 -9.81 -13.05
C SER A 189 -1.28 -9.22 -14.42
N ASP A 190 -2.55 -9.22 -14.84
CA ASP A 190 -3.00 -8.48 -16.03
C ASP A 190 -3.36 -7.04 -15.66
N VAL A 191 -2.36 -6.16 -15.71
CA VAL A 191 -2.52 -4.71 -15.49
C VAL A 191 -2.11 -3.97 -16.75
N ARG A 192 -2.98 -3.09 -17.25
CA ARG A 192 -2.81 -2.42 -18.55
C ARG A 192 -2.71 -0.92 -18.39
N LEU A 193 -1.78 -0.29 -19.09
CA LEU A 193 -1.64 1.16 -19.15
C LEU A 193 -2.84 1.75 -19.90
N VAL A 194 -3.54 2.67 -19.25
CA VAL A 194 -4.71 3.39 -19.79
C VAL A 194 -4.32 4.79 -20.23
N GLY A 195 -3.54 5.49 -19.41
CA GLY A 195 -3.23 6.88 -19.67
C GLY A 195 -2.02 7.39 -18.91
N THR A 196 -1.27 8.30 -19.51
CA THR A 196 -0.20 9.03 -18.85
C THR A 196 -0.02 10.40 -19.50
N PRO A 197 0.19 11.47 -18.72
CA PRO A 197 0.58 12.75 -19.28
C PRO A 197 1.97 12.66 -19.94
N PRO A 198 2.33 13.62 -20.80
CA PRO A 198 3.71 13.77 -21.27
C PRO A 198 4.66 14.02 -20.08
N SER A 199 5.92 13.61 -20.20
CA SER A 199 6.94 13.79 -19.15
C SER A 199 7.15 15.27 -18.76
N ALA A 200 6.89 16.19 -19.69
CA ALA A 200 6.91 17.62 -19.41
C ALA A 200 5.89 18.05 -18.33
N ILE A 201 4.85 17.25 -18.09
CA ILE A 201 3.87 17.42 -17.01
C ILE A 201 4.17 16.42 -15.88
N GLY A 202 4.30 15.13 -16.21
CA GLY A 202 4.47 14.03 -15.26
C GLY A 202 5.76 14.08 -14.42
N LYS A 203 6.80 14.74 -14.94
CA LYS A 203 8.06 15.02 -14.24
C LYS A 203 8.50 16.48 -14.43
N PHE A 204 7.54 17.42 -14.46
CA PHE A 204 7.84 18.86 -14.53
C PHE A 204 8.83 19.28 -13.44
N GLY A 205 9.82 20.10 -13.80
CA GLY A 205 10.92 20.50 -12.93
C GLY A 205 12.06 19.48 -12.80
N GLY A 206 11.84 18.23 -13.21
CA GLY A 206 12.85 17.20 -13.26
C GLY A 206 13.55 16.99 -11.91
N ASP A 207 14.87 16.84 -11.95
CA ASP A 207 15.67 16.62 -10.75
C ASP A 207 15.84 17.89 -9.90
N THR A 208 15.74 19.07 -10.51
CA THR A 208 15.84 20.36 -9.80
C THR A 208 14.72 20.54 -8.79
N ASP A 209 13.51 20.15 -9.16
CA ASP A 209 12.35 20.26 -8.27
C ASP A 209 12.16 19.01 -7.42
N ASN A 210 12.92 17.92 -7.66
CA ASN A 210 12.76 16.69 -6.89
C ASN A 210 13.07 16.93 -5.40
N TRP A 211 12.23 16.37 -4.52
CA TRP A 211 12.25 16.63 -3.07
C TRP A 211 12.01 18.09 -2.63
N MET A 212 11.57 18.97 -3.54
CA MET A 212 11.32 20.39 -3.23
C MET A 212 9.83 20.72 -3.13
N TRP A 213 9.54 21.69 -2.27
CA TRP A 213 8.31 22.48 -2.20
C TRP A 213 8.68 23.98 -2.31
N PRO A 214 7.93 24.84 -3.04
CA PRO A 214 6.72 24.58 -3.82
C PRO A 214 6.89 23.59 -4.97
N ARG A 215 5.81 22.92 -5.36
CA ARG A 215 5.82 21.90 -6.42
C ARG A 215 4.67 22.10 -7.41
N HIS A 216 4.93 21.86 -8.69
CA HIS A 216 3.97 22.05 -9.80
C HIS A 216 3.92 20.86 -10.77
N THR A 217 4.28 19.66 -10.31
CA THR A 217 4.33 18.44 -11.12
C THR A 217 2.97 17.73 -11.14
N GLY A 218 2.47 17.40 -12.34
CA GLY A 218 1.27 16.55 -12.50
C GLY A 218 1.64 15.08 -12.51
N ASP A 219 2.16 14.56 -11.40
CA ASP A 219 2.74 13.22 -11.28
C ASP A 219 1.67 12.14 -11.14
N PHE A 220 1.04 11.76 -12.25
CA PHE A 220 0.04 10.70 -12.29
C PHE A 220 0.10 9.85 -13.56
N SER A 221 -0.38 8.61 -13.45
CA SER A 221 -0.68 7.72 -14.57
C SER A 221 -1.87 6.82 -14.21
N LEU A 222 -2.56 6.32 -15.23
CA LEU A 222 -3.74 5.49 -15.11
C LEU A 222 -3.44 4.11 -15.66
N PHE A 223 -3.81 3.10 -14.89
CA PHE A 223 -3.80 1.71 -15.31
C PHE A 223 -5.18 1.09 -15.06
N ARG A 224 -5.43 -0.09 -15.62
CA ARG A 224 -6.62 -0.87 -15.33
C ARG A 224 -6.24 -2.29 -14.98
N ILE A 225 -6.87 -2.80 -13.93
CA ILE A 225 -6.77 -4.20 -13.52
C ILE A 225 -7.73 -5.02 -14.37
N TYR A 226 -7.22 -6.10 -14.95
CA TYR A 226 -8.00 -7.11 -15.66
C TYR A 226 -8.04 -8.42 -14.87
N ALA A 227 -9.09 -9.18 -15.09
CA ALA A 227 -9.38 -10.43 -14.41
C ALA A 227 -9.94 -11.46 -15.39
N GLY A 228 -9.93 -12.73 -14.96
CA GLY A 228 -10.68 -13.77 -15.64
C GLY A 228 -12.19 -13.50 -15.60
N ASN A 229 -12.96 -14.26 -16.38
CA ASN A 229 -14.43 -14.11 -16.43
C ASN A 229 -15.14 -14.32 -15.08
N ASP A 230 -14.50 -15.01 -14.13
CA ASP A 230 -14.97 -15.20 -12.76
C ASP A 230 -14.53 -14.08 -11.81
N ASN A 231 -13.98 -12.99 -12.34
CA ASN A 231 -13.45 -11.83 -11.62
C ASN A 231 -12.25 -12.15 -10.71
N LYS A 232 -11.56 -13.27 -10.93
CA LYS A 232 -10.35 -13.64 -10.20
C LYS A 232 -9.07 -13.26 -10.95
N PRO A 233 -7.93 -13.19 -10.25
CA PRO A 233 -6.64 -13.06 -10.90
C PRO A 233 -6.43 -14.05 -12.02
N ALA A 234 -5.95 -13.54 -13.15
CA ALA A 234 -5.56 -14.33 -14.30
C ALA A 234 -4.30 -13.72 -14.92
N GLU A 235 -3.48 -14.58 -15.52
CA GLU A 235 -2.43 -14.13 -16.44
C GLU A 235 -3.06 -13.40 -17.64
N TYR A 236 -2.24 -12.59 -18.33
CA TYR A 236 -2.70 -11.85 -19.50
C TYR A 236 -3.36 -12.77 -20.53
N ALA A 237 -4.56 -12.39 -20.94
CA ALA A 237 -5.26 -12.93 -22.09
C ALA A 237 -6.10 -11.82 -22.74
N GLU A 238 -6.20 -11.86 -24.07
CA GLU A 238 -7.04 -10.91 -24.82
C GLU A 238 -8.51 -10.96 -24.38
N GLY A 239 -8.98 -12.13 -23.94
CA GLY A 239 -10.34 -12.35 -23.46
C GLY A 239 -10.58 -12.02 -21.98
N ASN A 240 -9.56 -11.55 -21.25
CA ASN A 240 -9.77 -11.06 -19.88
C ASN A 240 -10.66 -9.81 -19.89
N VAL A 241 -11.40 -9.60 -18.80
CA VAL A 241 -12.34 -8.49 -18.65
C VAL A 241 -11.88 -7.53 -17.56
N PRO A 242 -12.30 -6.24 -17.60
CA PRO A 242 -12.05 -5.32 -16.51
C PRO A 242 -12.46 -5.90 -15.15
N PHE A 243 -11.55 -5.82 -14.19
CA PHE A 243 -11.80 -6.25 -12.82
C PHE A 243 -12.91 -5.39 -12.19
N ARG A 244 -13.87 -6.06 -11.56
CA ARG A 244 -14.93 -5.42 -10.76
C ARG A 244 -14.48 -5.40 -9.30
N PRO A 245 -14.08 -4.24 -8.76
CA PRO A 245 -13.55 -4.16 -7.41
C PRO A 245 -14.65 -4.27 -6.37
N ARG A 246 -14.26 -4.59 -5.12
CA ARG A 246 -15.18 -4.59 -3.98
C ARG A 246 -15.50 -3.16 -3.53
N HIS A 247 -14.53 -2.25 -3.69
CA HIS A 247 -14.66 -0.83 -3.38
C HIS A 247 -13.97 0.01 -4.46
N ALA A 248 -14.47 1.23 -4.70
CA ALA A 248 -13.82 2.23 -5.53
C ALA A 248 -13.97 3.59 -4.87
N LEU A 249 -12.89 4.38 -4.83
CA LEU A 249 -12.89 5.68 -4.19
C LEU A 249 -13.65 6.70 -5.05
N PRO A 250 -14.65 7.41 -4.50
CA PRO A 250 -15.27 8.52 -5.19
C PRO A 250 -14.29 9.69 -5.30
N LEU A 251 -14.30 10.37 -6.45
CA LEU A 251 -13.49 11.56 -6.66
C LEU A 251 -14.26 12.82 -6.24
N ALA A 252 -13.69 13.58 -5.30
CA ALA A 252 -14.18 14.90 -4.98
C ALA A 252 -13.85 15.88 -6.11
N LEU A 253 -14.84 16.68 -6.53
CA LEU A 253 -14.66 17.73 -7.55
C LEU A 253 -14.43 19.12 -6.94
N TYR A 254 -14.48 19.22 -5.61
CA TYR A 254 -14.08 20.40 -4.87
C TYR A 254 -12.64 20.23 -4.38
N GLY A 255 -11.91 21.34 -4.27
CA GLY A 255 -10.52 21.34 -3.80
C GLY A 255 -10.41 21.21 -2.29
N ALA A 256 -9.19 20.94 -1.81
CA ALA A 256 -8.86 20.97 -0.39
C ALA A 256 -8.60 22.40 0.09
N GLU A 257 -8.97 22.69 1.34
CA GLU A 257 -8.70 23.94 2.04
C GLU A 257 -7.70 23.75 3.19
N PRO A 258 -6.93 24.78 3.57
CA PRO A 258 -6.06 24.70 4.74
C PRO A 258 -6.84 24.32 6.00
N GLY A 259 -6.45 23.22 6.63
CA GLY A 259 -7.10 22.69 7.84
C GLY A 259 -8.03 21.51 7.59
N ASP A 260 -8.28 21.12 6.34
CA ASP A 260 -9.00 19.89 6.03
C ASP A 260 -8.24 18.65 6.53
N PHE A 261 -8.98 17.68 7.06
CA PHE A 261 -8.43 16.39 7.43
C PHE A 261 -7.95 15.63 6.18
N ALA A 262 -6.73 15.10 6.22
CA ALA A 262 -6.16 14.27 5.16
C ALA A 262 -5.68 12.93 5.74
N MET A 263 -6.06 11.83 5.09
CA MET A 263 -5.57 10.49 5.38
C MET A 263 -4.89 9.93 4.15
N ILE A 264 -3.69 9.38 4.34
CA ILE A 264 -2.94 8.66 3.32
C ILE A 264 -2.90 7.19 3.75
N PHE A 265 -3.22 6.29 2.83
CA PHE A 265 -3.17 4.85 3.04
C PHE A 265 -2.42 4.22 1.87
N GLY A 266 -1.31 3.53 2.15
CA GLY A 266 -0.46 2.90 1.14
C GLY A 266 0.57 1.96 1.71
#